data_AF-A0A2D4K837-F1
#
_entry.id   AF-A0A2D4K837-F1
#
_cell.length_a   1.000
_cell.length_b   1.000
_cell.length_c   1.000
_cell.angle_alpha   90.00
_cell.angle_beta   90.00
_cell.angle_gamma   90.00
#
_symmetry.space_group_name_H-M   'P 1'
#
loop_
_entity.id
_entity.type
_entity.pdbx_description
1 polymer ?
#
loop_
_entity_poly.entity_id
_entity_poly.type
_entity_poly.pdbx_seq_one_letter_code
_entity_poly.pdbx_strand_id
1 'polypeptide(L)'
;LAANSDHLMQIQKCELVLIHTYPVGEESLVSDHLKKELSPVLTSEVHSVRAGRHLATRLNLLVQQHFDLASTTITNIPMKEEQHANTSANYDVELLHHK
;
A
#
# COMPACT_ATOMS: atom_id res chain seq x y z
N LEU A 1 24.91 -15.02 -15.32
CA LEU A 1 25.51 -15.02 -13.96
C LEU A 1 24.75 -15.95 -13.03
N ALA A 2 23.53 -15.62 -12.58
CA ALA A 2 22.74 -16.51 -11.71
C ALA A 2 22.38 -17.87 -12.35
N ALA A 3 22.10 -17.91 -13.65
CA ALA A 3 21.83 -19.16 -14.38
C ALA A 3 22.97 -20.19 -14.34
N ASN A 4 24.19 -19.74 -14.06
CA ASN A 4 25.41 -20.56 -14.10
C ASN A 4 26.02 -20.71 -12.70
N SER A 5 25.21 -20.57 -11.65
CA SER A 5 25.65 -20.67 -10.25
C SER A 5 24.77 -21.65 -9.49
N ASP A 6 25.39 -22.58 -8.77
CA ASP A 6 24.70 -23.59 -7.96
C ASP A 6 24.08 -23.02 -6.67
N HIS A 7 24.28 -21.73 -6.40
CA HIS A 7 23.87 -21.06 -5.15
C HIS A 7 22.94 -19.87 -5.39
N LEU A 8 22.55 -19.61 -6.63
CA LEU A 8 21.70 -18.47 -6.98
C LEU A 8 20.48 -18.92 -7.78
N MET A 9 19.38 -18.21 -7.59
CA MET A 9 18.18 -18.37 -8.42
C MET A 9 18.05 -17.19 -9.36
N GLN A 10 17.64 -17.45 -10.60
CA GLN A 10 17.21 -16.39 -11.51
C GLN A 10 15.89 -15.80 -11.04
N ILE A 11 15.64 -14.55 -11.41
CA ILE A 11 14.35 -13.90 -11.23
C ILE A 11 13.46 -14.32 -12.39
N GLN A 12 12.39 -15.07 -12.11
CA GLN A 12 11.42 -15.50 -13.14
C GLN A 12 10.39 -14.41 -13.43
N LYS A 13 9.98 -13.67 -12.40
CA LYS A 13 9.09 -12.51 -12.49
C LYS A 13 9.48 -11.46 -11.46
N CYS A 14 9.35 -10.20 -11.83
CA CYS A 14 9.64 -9.04 -11.01
C CYS A 14 8.60 -7.96 -11.31
N GLU A 15 8.02 -7.41 -10.24
CA GLU A 15 7.21 -6.21 -10.31
C GLU A 15 7.97 -5.06 -9.66
N LEU A 16 8.18 -3.98 -10.41
CA LEU A 16 8.86 -2.78 -9.96
C LEU A 16 7.85 -1.64 -9.80
N VAL A 17 7.58 -1.30 -8.54
CA VAL A 17 6.71 -0.17 -8.17
C VAL A 17 7.58 1.03 -7.80
N LEU A 18 7.62 2.03 -8.67
CA LEU A 18 8.32 3.29 -8.43
C LEU A 18 7.36 4.29 -7.79
N ILE A 19 7.75 4.84 -6.64
CA ILE A 19 6.95 5.86 -5.95
C ILE A 19 7.75 7.17 -5.94
N HIS A 20 7.36 8.10 -6.80
CA HIS A 20 7.85 9.46 -6.76
C HIS A 20 7.09 10.23 -5.68
N THR A 21 7.79 10.72 -4.65
CA THR A 21 7.19 11.55 -3.61
C THR A 21 7.69 12.99 -3.68
N TYR A 22 6.79 13.93 -3.44
CA TYR A 22 7.09 15.37 -3.51
C TYR A 22 6.34 16.15 -2.41
N PRO A 23 6.82 17.36 -2.02
CA PRO A 23 6.20 18.16 -0.96
C PRO A 23 4.73 18.50 -1.24
N VAL A 24 3.94 18.66 -0.18
CA VAL A 24 2.54 19.09 -0.31
C VAL A 24 2.52 20.57 -0.71
N GLY A 25 1.75 20.89 -1.75
CA GLY A 25 1.63 22.26 -2.28
C GLY A 25 2.49 22.53 -3.50
N GLU A 26 3.41 21.62 -3.83
CA GLU A 26 4.18 21.65 -5.08
C GLU A 26 3.49 20.83 -6.18
N GLU A 27 3.84 21.14 -7.43
CA GLU A 27 3.45 20.33 -8.58
C GLU A 27 4.43 19.18 -8.80
N SER A 28 3.90 18.03 -9.23
CA SER A 28 4.73 16.88 -9.53
C SER A 28 5.50 17.08 -10.83
N LEU A 29 6.78 16.71 -10.84
CA LEU A 29 7.60 16.64 -12.05
C LEU A 29 7.49 15.28 -12.78
N VAL A 30 6.85 14.29 -12.15
CA VAL A 30 6.66 12.93 -12.67
C VAL A 30 5.18 12.61 -12.79
N SER A 31 4.75 12.04 -13.91
CA SER A 31 3.38 11.56 -14.09
C SER A 31 3.20 10.13 -13.60
N ASP A 32 1.97 9.78 -13.20
CA ASP A 32 1.60 8.39 -12.97
C ASP A 32 1.72 7.56 -14.25
N HIS A 33 2.18 6.32 -14.10
CA HIS A 33 2.21 5.33 -15.17
C HIS A 33 1.64 4.00 -14.67
N LEU A 34 0.58 3.54 -15.34
CA LEU A 34 0.00 2.23 -15.09
C LEU A 34 1.01 1.11 -15.38
N LYS A 35 0.75 -0.08 -14.82
CA LYS A 35 1.58 -1.28 -15.05
C LYS A 35 1.85 -1.47 -16.54
N LYS A 36 3.14 -1.47 -16.88
CA LYS A 36 3.67 -1.70 -18.22
C LYS A 36 4.69 -2.83 -18.16
N GLU A 37 4.53 -3.79 -19.06
CA GLU A 37 5.53 -4.84 -19.26
C GLU A 37 6.75 -4.23 -19.98
N LEU A 38 7.91 -4.25 -19.31
CA LEU A 38 9.17 -3.73 -19.85
C LEU A 38 10.02 -4.86 -20.44
N SER A 39 9.89 -6.07 -19.90
CA SER A 39 10.46 -7.30 -20.43
C SER A 39 9.61 -8.49 -19.99
N PRO A 40 9.82 -9.70 -20.55
CA PRO A 40 9.08 -10.90 -20.12
C PRO A 40 9.19 -11.21 -18.61
N VAL A 41 10.23 -10.68 -17.94
CA VAL A 41 10.46 -10.86 -16.50
C VAL A 41 9.99 -9.65 -15.69
N LEU A 42 10.05 -8.43 -16.25
CA LEU A 42 9.88 -7.19 -15.51
C LEU A 42 8.64 -6.42 -15.95
N THR A 43 7.73 -6.19 -15.01
CA THR A 43 6.64 -5.21 -15.12
C THR A 43 6.96 -4.02 -14.24
N SER A 44 6.65 -2.80 -14.68
CA SER A 44 6.85 -1.59 -13.88
C SER A 44 5.61 -0.70 -13.86
N GLU A 45 5.39 -0.03 -12.74
CA GLU A 45 4.43 1.06 -12.59
C GLU A 45 5.07 2.23 -11.83
N VAL A 46 4.52 3.43 -12.02
CA VAL A 46 4.98 4.65 -11.37
C VAL A 46 3.79 5.33 -10.71
N HIS A 47 3.94 5.67 -9.43
CA HIS A 47 2.98 6.47 -8.68
C HIS A 47 3.62 7.80 -8.30
N SER A 48 2.99 8.90 -8.66
CA SER A 48 3.35 10.22 -8.18
C SER A 48 2.44 10.65 -7.04
N VAL A 49 3.01 10.78 -5.85
CA VAL A 49 2.23 10.97 -4.62
C VAL A 49 2.83 12.06 -3.74
N ARG A 50 1.97 12.94 -3.24
CA ARG A 50 2.36 13.94 -2.23
C ARG A 50 2.87 13.25 -0.96
N ALA A 51 3.87 13.84 -0.32
CA ALA A 51 4.41 13.36 0.94
C ALA A 51 3.38 13.38 2.10
N GLY A 52 3.77 12.79 3.23
CA GLY A 52 2.95 12.73 4.43
C GLY A 52 1.78 11.74 4.30
N ARG A 53 0.56 12.17 4.68
CA ARG A 53 -0.61 11.29 4.73
C ARG A 53 -0.94 10.59 3.41
N HIS A 54 -0.72 11.25 2.26
CA HIS A 54 -1.06 10.68 0.97
C HIS A 54 -0.12 9.53 0.58
N LEU A 55 1.17 9.64 0.91
CA LEU A 55 2.13 8.56 0.76
C LEU A 55 1.76 7.35 1.63
N ALA A 56 1.40 7.58 2.89
CA ALA A 56 0.94 6.52 3.78
C ALA A 56 -0.31 5.81 3.23
N THR A 57 -1.31 6.57 2.73
CA THR A 57 -2.50 5.99 2.08
C THR A 57 -2.14 5.17 0.84
N ARG A 58 -1.22 5.66 -0.02
CA ARG A 58 -0.80 4.90 -1.21
C ARG A 58 -0.12 3.60 -0.85
N LEU A 59 0.80 3.63 0.12
CA LEU A 59 1.49 2.43 0.61
C LEU A 59 0.50 1.44 1.25
N ASN A 60 -0.51 1.94 1.97
CA ASN A 60 -1.56 1.10 2.55
C ASN A 60 -2.39 0.39 1.47
N LEU A 61 -2.73 1.06 0.37
CA LEU A 61 -3.40 0.42 -0.77
C LEU A 61 -2.50 -0.61 -1.46
N LEU A 62 -1.21 -0.29 -1.66
CA LEU A 62 -0.25 -1.20 -2.30
C LEU A 62 -0.05 -2.48 -1.48
N VAL A 63 0.06 -2.39 -0.15
CA VAL A 63 0.17 -3.60 0.68
C VAL A 63 -1.08 -4.47 0.59
N GLN A 64 -2.27 -3.87 0.54
CA GLN A 64 -3.51 -4.64 0.35
C GLN A 64 -3.55 -5.35 -1.01
N GLN A 65 -3.04 -4.73 -2.07
CA GLN A 65 -2.98 -5.33 -3.40
C GLN A 65 -1.91 -6.43 -3.49
N HIS A 66 -0.71 -6.21 -2.94
CA HIS A 66 0.40 -7.15 -3.04
C HIS A 66 0.18 -8.44 -2.24
N PHE A 67 -0.57 -8.36 -1.15
CA PHE A 67 -0.83 -9.49 -0.26
C PHE A 67 -2.28 -9.98 -0.29
N ASP A 68 -3.06 -9.52 -1.27
CA ASP A 68 -4.47 -9.87 -1.44
C ASP A 68 -5.28 -9.72 -0.15
N LEU A 69 -5.20 -8.54 0.47
CA LEU A 69 -5.86 -8.24 1.74
C LEU A 69 -7.25 -7.62 1.55
N ALA A 70 -8.18 -7.98 2.43
CA ALA A 70 -9.44 -7.31 2.66
C ALA A 70 -9.32 -6.32 3.82
N SER A 71 -10.21 -5.33 3.83
CA SER A 71 -10.44 -4.46 4.97
C SER A 71 -11.81 -4.74 5.57
N THR A 72 -11.86 -4.93 6.89
CA THR A 72 -13.09 -5.08 7.65
C THR A 72 -13.17 -3.96 8.70
N THR A 73 -14.23 -3.18 8.63
CA THR A 73 -14.53 -2.14 9.63
C THR A 73 -15.48 -2.69 10.69
N ILE A 74 -15.01 -2.74 11.93
CA ILE A 74 -15.81 -3.11 13.09
C ILE A 74 -16.42 -1.85 13.67
N THR A 75 -17.76 -1.83 13.76
CA THR A 75 -18.54 -0.70 14.26
C THR A 75 -19.29 -1.09 15.54
N ASN A 76 -19.85 -0.10 16.24
CA ASN A 76 -20.67 -0.31 17.44
C ASN A 76 -19.95 -1.14 18.53
N ILE A 77 -18.65 -0.87 18.72
CA ILE A 77 -17.83 -1.59 19.69
C ILE A 77 -18.24 -1.15 21.11
N PRO A 78 -18.76 -2.04 21.96
CA PRO A 78 -19.17 -1.65 23.31
C PRO A 78 -17.94 -1.37 24.17
N MET A 79 -17.72 -0.11 24.53
CA MET A 79 -16.61 0.30 25.39
C MET A 79 -17.04 0.38 26.85
N LYS A 80 -16.19 -0.11 27.77
CA LYS A 80 -16.50 -0.13 29.21
C LYS A 80 -16.79 1.25 29.80
N GLU A 81 -16.26 2.31 29.20
CA GLU A 81 -16.38 3.70 29.67
C GLU A 81 -17.75 4.33 29.32
N GLU A 82 -18.47 3.78 28.34
CA GLU A 82 -19.76 4.32 27.88
C GLU A 82 -20.91 4.10 28.89
N GLN A 83 -20.73 3.23 29.89
CA GLN A 83 -21.81 2.96 30.85
C GLN A 83 -21.93 4.03 31.95
N HIS A 84 -20.92 4.90 32.15
CA HIS A 84 -20.89 5.85 33.28
C HIS A 84 -20.46 7.29 32.93
N ALA A 85 -20.02 7.56 31.70
CA ALA A 85 -19.62 8.90 31.26
C ALA A 85 -20.50 9.36 30.10
N ASN A 86 -21.21 10.48 30.26
CA ASN A 86 -22.01 11.15 29.21
C ASN A 86 -21.15 11.73 28.06
N THR A 87 -19.98 11.17 27.81
CA THR A 87 -19.04 11.53 26.75
C THR A 87 -18.51 10.23 26.12
N SER A 88 -19.35 9.59 25.32
CA SER A 88 -18.94 8.42 24.52
C SER A 88 -18.15 8.88 23.30
N ALA A 89 -16.91 8.45 23.17
CA ALA A 89 -16.19 8.48 21.90
C ALA A 89 -16.39 7.12 21.21
N ASN A 90 -17.43 7.01 20.38
CA ASN A 90 -17.60 5.85 19.52
C ASN A 90 -16.58 5.95 18.39
N TYR A 91 -15.74 4.94 18.22
CA TYR A 91 -14.80 4.84 17.11
C TYR A 91 -14.90 3.48 16.45
N ASP A 92 -14.90 3.50 15.12
CA ASP A 92 -14.80 2.29 14.32
C ASP A 92 -13.33 1.85 14.24
N VAL A 93 -13.11 0.54 14.13
CA VAL A 93 -11.77 -0.03 13.97
C VAL A 93 -11.69 -0.73 12.62
N GLU A 94 -10.73 -0.31 11.79
CA GLU A 94 -10.40 -0.95 10.52
C GLU A 94 -9.31 -2.01 10.72
N LEU A 95 -9.57 -3.23 10.25
CA LEU A 95 -8.62 -4.35 10.28
C LEU A 95 -8.31 -4.84 8.87
N LEU A 96 -7.02 -5.00 8.56
CA LEU A 96 -6.56 -5.65 7.35
C LEU A 96 -6.26 -7.13 7.60
N HIS A 97 -6.78 -8.01 6.76
CA HIS A 97 -6.55 -9.46 6.82
C HIS A 97 -6.57 -10.06 5.42
N HIS A 98 -6.11 -11.30 5.25
CA HIS A 98 -6.25 -12.01 3.96
C HIS A 98 -7.72 -12.04 3.53
N LYS A 99 -7.99 -11.84 2.24
CA LYS A 99 -9.35 -11.91 1.66
C LYS A 99 -10.04 -13.24 1.89
#